data_AF-A0A955YF06-F1
#
_entry.id   AF-A0A955YF06-F1
#
_cell.length_a   1.000
_cell.length_b   1.000
_cell.length_c   1.000
_cell.angle_alpha   90.00
_cell.angle_beta   90.00
_cell.angle_gamma   90.00
#
_symmetry.space_group_name_H-M   'P 1'
#
loop_
_entity.id
_entity.type
_entity.pdbx_description
1 polymer ?
#
loop_
_entity_poly.entity_id
_entity_poly.type
_entity_poly.pdbx_seq_one_letter_code
_entity_poly.pdbx_strand_id
1 'polypeptide(L)'
;MNHVLLPSLGLLLLAPTAFAQADLEVTITPPSTVPTVYDVARYEVTVANDGRRNASDVELVVQLPETHTSPQVYTLAMVDGHSSACAAVGTTLVCDLGTLRKRRSATVWVDLALPYSSEPMVIEAHADTSSGDSNPTNDDDVLVAQVAYVPVALTAPQAVTNAHCTGVGLTSFYECLLFPSSLTAHPATLLPGGVVDLSANGPGVTGQW
;
A
#
# COMPACT_ATOMS: atom_id res chain seq x y z
N MET A 1 -79.92 -2.76 16.60
CA MET A 1 -78.86 -2.57 15.58
C MET A 1 -78.21 -1.22 15.83
N ASN A 2 -77.08 -1.18 16.52
CA ASN A 2 -76.28 0.04 16.75
C ASN A 2 -74.92 -0.15 16.08
N HIS A 3 -74.68 0.55 14.97
CA HIS A 3 -73.35 0.62 14.36
C HIS A 3 -72.61 1.83 14.94
N VAL A 4 -71.57 1.55 15.73
CA VAL A 4 -70.61 2.54 16.22
C VAL A 4 -69.55 2.72 15.12
N LEU A 5 -69.48 3.92 14.53
CA LEU A 5 -68.43 4.33 13.59
C LEU A 5 -67.17 4.71 14.37
N LEU A 6 -66.07 3.97 14.18
CA LEU A 6 -64.74 4.37 14.63
C LEU A 6 -64.14 5.41 13.68
N PRO A 7 -63.52 6.50 14.17
CA PRO A 7 -62.74 7.39 13.33
C PRO A 7 -61.36 6.77 13.06
N SER A 8 -61.01 6.62 11.79
CA SER A 8 -59.68 6.21 11.34
C SER A 8 -58.69 7.36 11.59
N LEU A 9 -57.81 7.18 12.57
CA LEU A 9 -56.70 8.09 12.84
C LEU A 9 -55.60 7.83 11.81
N GLY A 10 -55.48 8.71 10.81
CA GLY A 10 -54.43 8.65 9.80
C GLY A 10 -53.08 8.99 10.43
N LEU A 11 -52.21 7.99 10.55
CA LEU A 11 -50.82 8.17 10.97
C LEU A 11 -50.03 8.79 9.80
N LEU A 12 -49.75 10.10 9.86
CA LEU A 12 -48.83 10.75 8.93
C LEU A 12 -47.40 10.27 9.22
N LEU A 13 -46.89 9.37 8.38
CA LEU A 13 -45.47 9.02 8.34
C LEU A 13 -44.70 10.22 7.76
N LEU A 14 -44.08 11.02 8.62
CA LEU A 14 -43.04 11.97 8.22
C LEU A 14 -41.80 11.14 7.82
N ALA A 15 -41.63 10.91 6.52
CA ALA A 15 -40.36 10.40 6.02
C ALA A 15 -39.28 11.45 6.31
N PRO A 16 -38.16 11.11 7.00
CA PRO A 16 -37.06 12.04 7.12
C PRO A 16 -36.61 12.40 5.71
N THR A 17 -36.57 13.69 5.41
CA THR A 17 -35.91 14.19 4.20
C THR A 17 -34.44 13.83 4.32
N ALA A 18 -34.01 12.76 3.65
CA ALA A 18 -32.59 12.49 3.48
C ALA A 18 -31.98 13.73 2.82
N PHE A 19 -31.21 14.51 3.58
CA PHE A 19 -30.52 15.66 3.05
C PHE A 19 -29.54 15.15 1.99
N ALA A 20 -29.62 15.70 0.77
CA ALA A 20 -28.61 15.40 -0.24
C ALA A 20 -27.24 15.80 0.33
N GLN A 21 -26.31 14.85 0.39
CA GLN A 21 -24.93 15.05 0.86
C GLN A 21 -23.93 14.61 -0.22
N ALA A 22 -22.64 14.88 0.02
CA ALA A 22 -21.57 14.15 -0.66
C ALA A 22 -21.50 12.73 -0.10
N ASP A 23 -20.88 11.82 -0.84
CA ASP A 23 -20.70 10.41 -0.44
C ASP A 23 -19.41 9.97 -1.10
N LEU A 24 -18.29 10.05 -0.39
CA LEU A 24 -17.02 9.60 -0.92
C LEU A 24 -17.00 8.06 -0.94
N GLU A 25 -16.16 7.50 -1.82
CA GLU A 25 -15.84 6.08 -1.82
C GLU A 25 -14.41 5.93 -2.32
N VAL A 26 -13.59 5.20 -1.58
CA VAL A 26 -12.20 4.93 -1.93
C VAL A 26 -12.06 3.52 -2.50
N THR A 27 -11.23 3.38 -3.53
CA THR A 27 -10.84 2.07 -4.08
C THR A 27 -9.40 2.10 -4.54
N ILE A 28 -8.59 1.16 -4.06
CA ILE A 28 -7.22 0.92 -4.49
C ILE A 28 -7.24 -0.18 -5.56
N THR A 29 -6.73 0.13 -6.74
CA THR A 29 -6.58 -0.81 -7.84
C THR A 29 -5.11 -1.24 -7.95
N PRO A 30 -4.79 -2.53 -7.73
CA PRO A 30 -3.44 -3.06 -7.93
C PRO A 30 -3.07 -3.12 -9.42
N PRO A 31 -1.79 -3.28 -9.76
CA PRO A 31 -1.38 -3.55 -11.14
C PRO A 31 -2.03 -4.83 -11.67
N SER A 32 -2.38 -4.84 -12.96
CA SER A 32 -3.04 -5.99 -13.61
C SER A 32 -2.19 -7.27 -13.64
N THR A 33 -0.89 -7.13 -13.46
CA THR A 33 0.07 -8.23 -13.33
C THR A 33 0.84 -8.06 -12.03
N VAL A 34 1.05 -9.16 -11.31
CA VAL A 34 1.88 -9.15 -10.10
C VAL A 34 3.33 -8.84 -10.50
N PRO A 35 3.93 -7.72 -10.04
CA PRO A 35 5.30 -7.38 -10.37
C PRO A 35 6.28 -8.33 -9.68
N THR A 36 7.44 -8.55 -10.30
CA THR A 36 8.53 -9.23 -9.59
C THR A 36 9.21 -8.28 -8.61
N VAL A 37 9.95 -8.83 -7.64
CA VAL A 37 10.69 -8.02 -6.67
C VAL A 37 11.52 -6.93 -7.38
N TYR A 38 11.35 -5.68 -6.93
CA TYR A 38 11.96 -4.46 -7.48
C TYR A 38 11.53 -4.03 -8.89
N ASP A 39 10.61 -4.74 -9.54
CA ASP A 39 9.97 -4.20 -10.75
C ASP A 39 8.99 -3.08 -10.36
N VAL A 40 9.03 -1.99 -11.12
CA VAL A 40 8.12 -0.86 -10.93
C VAL A 40 6.72 -1.24 -11.40
N ALA A 41 5.73 -1.03 -10.55
CA ALA A 41 4.32 -1.21 -10.87
C ALA A 41 3.47 -0.05 -10.38
N ARG A 42 2.41 0.23 -11.14
CA ARG A 42 1.45 1.30 -10.84
C ARG A 42 0.33 0.80 -9.94
N TYR A 43 0.11 1.53 -8.86
CA TYR A 43 -1.06 1.42 -8.00
C TYR A 43 -1.91 2.65 -8.19
N GLU A 44 -3.20 2.46 -8.43
CA GLU A 44 -4.15 3.56 -8.63
C GLU A 44 -5.11 3.64 -7.45
N VAL A 45 -5.39 4.86 -6.98
CA VAL A 45 -6.40 5.10 -5.94
C VAL A 45 -7.46 6.00 -6.54
N THR A 46 -8.70 5.51 -6.54
CA THR A 46 -9.86 6.25 -7.04
C THR A 46 -10.69 6.72 -5.86
N VAL A 47 -11.02 8.01 -5.85
CA VAL A 47 -12.01 8.59 -4.95
C VAL A 47 -13.23 8.96 -5.79
N ALA A 48 -14.34 8.26 -5.57
CA ALA A 48 -15.63 8.60 -6.15
C ALA A 48 -16.42 9.52 -5.22
N ASN A 49 -17.30 10.35 -5.78
CA ASN A 49 -18.35 11.02 -5.03
C ASN A 49 -19.71 10.50 -5.53
N ASP A 50 -20.24 9.49 -4.85
CA ASP A 50 -21.57 8.93 -5.07
C ASP A 50 -22.70 9.73 -4.44
N GLY A 51 -22.37 10.87 -3.86
CA GLY A 51 -23.32 11.79 -3.29
C GLY A 51 -24.19 12.44 -4.35
N ARG A 52 -25.23 13.13 -3.87
CA ARG A 52 -26.06 14.00 -4.69
C ARG A 52 -25.59 15.46 -4.65
N ARG A 53 -24.56 15.77 -3.85
CA ARG A 53 -23.88 17.06 -3.79
C ARG A 53 -22.41 16.94 -4.17
N ASN A 54 -21.80 18.08 -4.47
CA ASN A 54 -20.36 18.15 -4.63
C ASN A 54 -19.70 17.99 -3.25
N ALA A 55 -18.54 17.33 -3.23
CA ALA A 55 -17.61 17.31 -2.11
C ALA A 55 -16.56 18.41 -2.36
N SER A 56 -16.29 19.22 -1.35
CA SER A 56 -15.32 20.31 -1.40
C SER A 56 -14.11 19.95 -0.55
N ASP A 57 -12.95 20.50 -0.91
CA ASP A 57 -11.69 20.30 -0.20
C ASP A 57 -11.40 18.83 0.06
N VAL A 58 -11.53 18.02 -0.98
CA VAL A 58 -11.28 16.57 -0.93
C VAL A 58 -9.78 16.33 -0.84
N GLU A 59 -9.36 15.73 0.26
CA GLU A 59 -7.98 15.27 0.50
C GLU A 59 -7.97 13.75 0.49
N LEU A 60 -6.96 13.15 -0.15
CA LEU A 60 -6.71 11.72 -0.09
C LEU A 60 -5.34 11.49 0.54
N VAL A 61 -5.29 10.67 1.58
CA VAL A 61 -4.04 10.21 2.20
C VAL A 61 -3.85 8.74 1.87
N VAL A 62 -2.70 8.40 1.28
CA VAL A 62 -2.29 7.01 1.00
C VAL A 62 -1.10 6.67 1.87
N GLN A 63 -1.28 5.75 2.82
CA GLN A 63 -0.22 5.16 3.61
C GLN A 63 0.48 4.08 2.78
N LEU A 64 1.78 4.25 2.56
CA LEU A 64 2.61 3.26 1.88
C LEU A 64 3.12 2.22 2.90
N PRO A 65 3.51 1.02 2.44
CA PRO A 65 4.09 -0.01 3.31
C PRO A 65 5.27 0.57 4.10
N GLU A 66 5.36 0.22 5.38
CA GLU A 66 6.35 0.78 6.29
C GLU A 66 7.45 -0.23 6.65
N THR A 67 8.65 0.28 6.92
CA THR A 67 9.76 -0.51 7.46
C THR A 67 9.57 -0.76 8.96
N HIS A 68 10.03 -1.90 9.46
CA HIS A 68 10.17 -2.22 10.88
C HIS A 68 11.52 -1.74 11.44
N THR A 69 11.93 -0.54 11.04
CA THR A 69 13.18 0.08 11.51
C THR A 69 12.92 0.93 12.76
N SER A 70 13.91 0.99 13.65
CA SER A 70 13.88 1.81 14.85
C SER A 70 15.15 2.67 14.92
N PRO A 71 15.05 3.97 15.30
CA PRO A 71 13.86 4.67 15.80
C PRO A 71 13.00 5.32 14.70
N GLN A 72 13.47 5.30 13.45
CA GLN A 72 12.82 5.94 12.31
C GLN A 72 12.15 4.89 11.43
N VAL A 73 10.97 5.22 10.90
CA VAL A 73 10.21 4.41 9.96
C VAL A 73 10.29 5.04 8.58
N TYR A 74 10.47 4.21 7.55
CA TYR A 74 10.61 4.59 6.16
C TYR A 74 9.59 3.83 5.31
N THR A 75 9.43 4.25 4.06
CA THR A 75 8.64 3.49 3.10
C THR A 75 9.38 2.20 2.74
N LEU A 76 8.73 1.06 2.87
CA LEU A 76 9.19 -0.25 2.43
C LEU A 76 8.93 -0.42 0.91
N ALA A 77 9.42 0.54 0.12
CA ALA A 77 9.31 0.55 -1.34
C ALA A 77 10.29 1.58 -1.93
N MET A 78 10.63 1.41 -3.21
CA MET A 78 11.19 2.50 -4.02
C MET A 78 10.03 3.21 -4.72
N VAL A 79 9.86 4.51 -4.44
CA VAL A 79 8.85 5.35 -5.11
C VAL A 79 9.48 5.94 -6.37
N ASP A 80 9.04 5.49 -7.55
CA ASP A 80 9.57 5.94 -8.84
C ASP A 80 8.85 7.19 -9.35
N GLY A 81 7.55 7.31 -9.06
CA GLY A 81 6.75 8.47 -9.39
C GLY A 81 5.38 8.45 -8.72
N HIS A 82 4.72 9.60 -8.69
CA HIS A 82 3.33 9.72 -8.25
C HIS A 82 2.63 10.85 -9.00
N SER A 83 1.30 10.87 -8.91
CA SER A 83 0.48 11.96 -9.45
C SER A 83 0.90 13.33 -8.90
N SER A 84 0.85 14.36 -9.74
CA SER A 84 1.22 15.73 -9.36
C SER A 84 0.26 16.39 -8.35
N ALA A 85 -0.93 15.80 -8.18
CA ALA A 85 -1.87 16.19 -7.13
C ALA A 85 -1.40 15.77 -5.73
N CYS A 86 -0.40 14.88 -5.65
CA CYS A 86 0.11 14.30 -4.42
C CYS A 86 1.50 14.83 -4.06
N ALA A 87 1.77 14.90 -2.77
CA ALA A 87 3.09 15.14 -2.20
C ALA A 87 3.48 13.98 -1.27
N ALA A 88 4.72 13.49 -1.40
CA ALA A 88 5.26 12.48 -0.50
C ALA A 88 5.71 13.13 0.83
N VAL A 89 5.15 12.65 1.94
CA VAL A 89 5.44 13.13 3.30
C VAL A 89 5.70 11.91 4.20
N GLY A 90 6.97 11.65 4.51
CA GLY A 90 7.35 10.46 5.26
C GLY A 90 6.98 9.18 4.50
N THR A 91 6.13 8.36 5.11
CA THR A 91 5.59 7.11 4.52
C THR A 91 4.23 7.28 3.85
N THR A 92 3.75 8.51 3.71
CA THR A 92 2.43 8.82 3.13
C THR A 92 2.54 9.60 1.82
N LEU A 93 1.53 9.46 0.96
CA LEU A 93 1.20 10.41 -0.09
C LEU A 93 -0.04 11.20 0.33
N VAL A 94 0.07 12.53 0.37
CA VAL A 94 -1.06 13.43 0.64
C VAL A 94 -1.45 14.11 -0.66
N CYS A 95 -2.68 13.90 -1.11
CA CYS A 95 -3.19 14.34 -2.40
C CYS A 95 -4.34 15.34 -2.25
N ASP A 96 -4.21 16.52 -2.84
CA ASP A 96 -5.30 17.50 -2.94
C ASP A 96 -6.09 17.26 -4.23
N LEU A 97 -7.35 16.82 -4.07
CA LEU A 97 -8.28 16.54 -5.17
C LEU A 97 -9.26 17.71 -5.40
N GLY A 98 -9.23 18.74 -4.56
CA GLY A 98 -10.07 19.92 -4.64
C GLY A 98 -11.56 19.59 -4.53
N THR A 99 -12.35 19.96 -5.53
CA THR A 99 -13.80 19.70 -5.53
C THR A 99 -14.16 18.52 -6.42
N LEU A 100 -14.68 17.44 -5.84
CA LEU A 100 -15.31 16.34 -6.56
C LEU A 100 -16.80 16.64 -6.79
N ARG A 101 -17.17 16.88 -8.04
CA ARG A 101 -18.58 17.08 -8.41
C ARG A 101 -19.39 15.81 -8.11
N LYS A 102 -20.68 15.99 -7.82
CA LYS A 102 -21.61 14.86 -7.63
C LYS A 102 -21.49 13.84 -8.76
N ARG A 103 -21.49 12.55 -8.43
CA ARG A 103 -21.40 11.43 -9.38
C ARG A 103 -20.16 11.47 -10.28
N ARG A 104 -19.04 11.98 -9.77
CA ARG A 104 -17.74 12.00 -10.45
C ARG A 104 -16.69 11.38 -9.55
N SER A 105 -15.62 10.90 -10.18
CA SER A 105 -14.44 10.40 -9.50
C SER A 105 -13.18 11.15 -9.96
N ALA A 106 -12.15 11.08 -9.13
CA ALA A 106 -10.77 11.36 -9.49
C ALA A 106 -9.93 10.13 -9.19
N THR A 107 -8.89 9.90 -9.99
CA THR A 107 -7.93 8.82 -9.80
C THR A 107 -6.54 9.40 -9.73
N VAL A 108 -5.79 9.04 -8.70
CA VAL A 108 -4.35 9.30 -8.57
C VAL A 108 -3.59 7.97 -8.67
N TRP A 109 -2.29 8.06 -8.84
CA TRP A 109 -1.42 6.89 -8.97
C TRP A 109 -0.07 7.10 -8.27
N VAL A 110 0.54 5.99 -7.87
CA VAL A 110 1.92 5.88 -7.43
C VAL A 110 2.57 4.67 -8.09
N ASP A 111 3.80 4.87 -8.58
CA ASP A 111 4.64 3.84 -9.15
C ASP A 111 5.62 3.36 -8.06
N LEU A 112 5.50 2.10 -7.67
CA LEU A 112 6.26 1.47 -6.58
C LEU A 112 7.06 0.29 -7.13
N ALA A 113 8.33 0.20 -6.73
CA ALA A 113 9.12 -1.01 -6.81
C ALA A 113 9.25 -1.62 -5.41
N LEU A 114 8.56 -2.73 -5.18
CA LEU A 114 8.45 -3.36 -3.87
C LEU A 114 9.57 -4.39 -3.64
N PRO A 115 10.24 -4.36 -2.47
CA PRO A 115 11.23 -5.38 -2.12
C PRO A 115 10.57 -6.71 -1.76
N TYR A 116 11.40 -7.73 -1.52
CA TYR A 116 10.97 -8.90 -0.75
C TYR A 116 10.60 -8.46 0.67
N SER A 117 9.53 -9.01 1.24
CA SER A 117 9.19 -8.88 2.66
C SER A 117 8.69 -10.21 3.20
N SER A 118 9.07 -10.55 4.43
CA SER A 118 8.51 -11.70 5.16
C SER A 118 7.14 -11.41 5.77
N GLU A 119 6.74 -10.13 5.84
CA GLU A 119 5.43 -9.69 6.34
C GLU A 119 4.62 -9.01 5.23
N PRO A 120 3.28 -8.98 5.33
CA PRO A 120 2.41 -8.33 4.34
C PRO A 120 2.79 -6.86 4.10
N MET A 121 2.91 -6.47 2.84
CA MET A 121 3.06 -5.07 2.45
C MET A 121 1.68 -4.48 2.23
N VAL A 122 1.24 -3.61 3.15
CA VAL A 122 -0.11 -3.02 3.14
C VAL A 122 -0.05 -1.60 2.59
N ILE A 123 -0.96 -1.28 1.67
CA ILE A 123 -1.26 0.07 1.21
C ILE A 123 -2.65 0.40 1.75
N GLU A 124 -2.78 1.51 2.46
CA GLU A 124 -4.06 1.99 3.00
C GLU A 124 -4.35 3.35 2.40
N ALA A 125 -5.62 3.62 2.08
CA ALA A 125 -6.05 4.90 1.52
C ALA A 125 -7.28 5.39 2.26
N HIS A 126 -7.27 6.68 2.62
CA HIS A 126 -8.37 7.37 3.29
C HIS A 126 -8.67 8.68 2.57
N ALA A 127 -9.94 8.98 2.32
CA ALA A 127 -10.36 10.25 1.74
C ALA A 127 -11.22 11.06 2.71
N ASP A 128 -10.94 12.35 2.82
CA ASP A 128 -11.68 13.30 3.64
C ASP A 128 -12.28 14.42 2.78
N THR A 129 -13.29 15.10 3.30
CA THR A 129 -13.95 16.25 2.66
C THR A 129 -14.43 17.26 3.71
N SER A 130 -14.43 18.56 3.38
CA SER A 130 -15.03 19.59 4.22
C SER A 130 -16.56 19.65 4.12
N SER A 131 -17.12 19.07 3.06
CA SER A 131 -18.55 18.81 2.93
C SER A 131 -18.94 17.60 3.76
N GLY A 132 -20.15 17.57 4.32
CA GLY A 132 -20.60 16.37 5.01
C GLY A 132 -20.63 15.16 4.07
N ASP A 133 -20.22 14.00 4.59
CA ASP A 133 -20.34 12.68 3.96
C ASP A 133 -21.54 11.86 4.47
N SER A 134 -22.34 11.28 3.55
CA SER A 134 -23.50 10.45 3.93
C SER A 134 -23.14 9.04 4.39
N ASN A 135 -21.95 8.55 4.04
CA ASN A 135 -21.46 7.25 4.41
C ASN A 135 -19.94 7.28 4.67
N PRO A 136 -19.46 7.79 5.81
CA PRO A 136 -18.02 7.86 6.05
C PRO A 136 -17.32 6.49 6.23
N THR A 137 -18.02 5.36 6.03
CA THR A 137 -17.45 4.01 6.21
C THR A 137 -16.88 3.40 4.94
N ASN A 138 -17.12 3.99 3.78
CA ASN A 138 -16.49 3.60 2.51
C ASN A 138 -15.42 4.63 2.05
N ASP A 139 -15.02 5.53 2.93
CA ASP A 139 -13.96 6.52 2.70
C ASP A 139 -12.55 5.91 2.89
N ASP A 140 -12.49 4.62 3.21
CA ASP A 140 -11.27 3.85 3.43
C ASP A 140 -11.18 2.65 2.48
N ASP A 141 -9.98 2.32 2.02
CA ASP A 141 -9.68 1.02 1.41
C ASP A 141 -8.28 0.52 1.80
N VAL A 142 -8.12 -0.80 1.80
CA VAL A 142 -6.89 -1.48 2.23
C VAL A 142 -6.51 -2.56 1.23
N LEU A 143 -5.28 -2.51 0.74
CA LEU A 143 -4.71 -3.46 -0.21
C LEU A 143 -3.46 -4.13 0.36
N VAL A 144 -3.42 -5.46 0.35
CA VAL A 144 -2.17 -6.21 0.56
C VAL A 144 -1.47 -6.42 -0.78
N ALA A 145 -0.40 -5.66 -1.02
CA ALA A 145 0.38 -5.72 -2.25
C ALA A 145 1.05 -7.09 -2.44
N GLN A 146 0.96 -7.62 -3.65
CA GLN A 146 1.55 -8.90 -4.04
C GLN A 146 2.84 -8.65 -4.84
N VAL A 147 3.83 -9.51 -4.61
CA VAL A 147 5.11 -9.48 -5.33
C VAL A 147 5.50 -10.91 -5.70
N ALA A 148 5.96 -11.10 -6.93
CA ALA A 148 6.41 -12.39 -7.44
C ALA A 148 7.91 -12.62 -7.18
N TYR A 149 8.23 -13.82 -6.71
CA TYR A 149 9.61 -14.27 -6.48
C TYR A 149 10.02 -15.20 -7.61
N VAL A 150 10.87 -14.71 -8.51
CA VAL A 150 11.35 -15.50 -9.65
C VAL A 150 12.66 -16.18 -9.28
N PRO A 151 12.78 -17.51 -9.47
CA PRO A 151 14.03 -18.21 -9.30
C PRO A 151 15.10 -17.64 -10.23
N VAL A 152 16.25 -17.26 -9.68
CA VAL A 152 17.42 -16.87 -10.48
C VAL A 152 18.21 -18.12 -10.79
N ALA A 153 18.31 -18.47 -12.08
CA ALA A 153 19.16 -19.56 -12.52
C ALA A 153 20.64 -19.15 -12.43
N LEU A 154 21.43 -19.90 -11.69
CA LEU A 154 22.85 -19.66 -11.49
C LEU A 154 23.66 -20.75 -12.22
N THR A 155 24.75 -20.35 -12.88
CA THR A 155 25.66 -21.31 -13.54
C THR A 155 26.90 -21.47 -12.69
N ALA A 156 27.03 -22.63 -12.05
CA ALA A 156 28.17 -22.92 -11.19
C ALA A 156 29.42 -23.34 -12.01
N PRO A 157 30.65 -23.01 -11.56
CA PRO A 157 30.94 -22.24 -10.36
C PRO A 157 30.66 -20.75 -10.54
N GLN A 158 30.04 -20.11 -9.54
CA GLN A 158 29.72 -18.69 -9.57
C GLN A 158 30.26 -17.97 -8.33
N ALA A 159 31.18 -17.02 -8.54
CA ALA A 159 31.59 -16.11 -7.48
C ALA A 159 30.45 -15.13 -7.17
N VAL A 160 30.14 -14.99 -5.89
CA VAL A 160 29.10 -14.09 -5.37
C VAL A 160 29.63 -13.33 -4.15
N THR A 161 28.96 -12.22 -3.84
CA THR A 161 29.14 -11.52 -2.57
C THR A 161 27.87 -11.74 -1.75
N ASN A 162 28.00 -12.47 -0.65
CA ASN A 162 26.91 -12.68 0.28
C ASN A 162 26.87 -11.51 1.26
N ALA A 163 25.87 -10.65 1.11
CA ALA A 163 25.58 -9.57 2.04
C ALA A 163 24.54 -10.03 3.06
N HIS A 164 24.78 -9.72 4.32
CA HIS A 164 23.92 -10.07 5.44
C HIS A 164 23.57 -8.82 6.21
N CYS A 165 22.36 -8.82 6.75
CA CYS A 165 21.92 -7.78 7.64
C CYS A 165 22.27 -8.13 9.08
N THR A 166 22.84 -7.17 9.81
CA THR A 166 23.11 -7.30 11.25
C THR A 166 21.97 -6.74 12.11
N GLY A 167 20.97 -6.10 11.50
CA GLY A 167 19.76 -5.65 12.16
C GLY A 167 18.87 -6.82 12.62
N VAL A 168 18.07 -6.57 13.66
CA VAL A 168 17.16 -7.55 14.27
C VAL A 168 15.72 -7.08 14.15
N GLY A 169 14.77 -8.01 14.02
CA GLY A 169 13.33 -7.69 13.90
C GLY A 169 12.91 -7.11 12.55
N LEU A 170 13.80 -7.16 11.56
CA LEU A 170 13.56 -6.70 10.20
C LEU A 170 12.79 -7.75 9.40
N THR A 171 11.97 -7.28 8.46
CA THR A 171 11.12 -8.09 7.59
C THR A 171 11.63 -8.11 6.14
N SER A 172 12.55 -7.21 5.80
CA SER A 172 13.16 -7.10 4.48
C SER A 172 14.65 -6.76 4.53
N PHE A 173 15.42 -7.32 3.59
CA PHE A 173 16.80 -6.88 3.36
C PHE A 173 16.89 -5.41 2.94
N TYR A 174 15.83 -4.86 2.33
CA TYR A 174 15.74 -3.45 1.95
C TYR A 174 15.97 -2.51 3.14
N GLU A 175 15.45 -2.86 4.31
CA GLU A 175 15.59 -2.05 5.53
C GLU A 175 17.06 -1.87 5.93
N CYS A 176 17.89 -2.86 5.63
CA CYS A 176 19.32 -2.81 5.88
C CYS A 176 20.06 -1.96 4.86
N LEU A 177 19.55 -1.87 3.63
CA LEU A 177 20.11 -0.99 2.59
C LEU A 177 19.93 0.49 2.94
N LEU A 178 18.90 0.84 3.71
CA LEU A 178 18.71 2.21 4.23
C LEU A 178 19.81 2.61 5.22
N PHE A 179 20.46 1.63 5.87
CA PHE A 179 21.50 1.85 6.87
C PHE A 179 22.74 1.03 6.54
N PRO A 180 23.64 1.53 5.67
CA PRO A 180 24.79 0.75 5.20
C PRO A 180 25.72 0.23 6.31
N SER A 181 25.74 0.86 7.49
CA SER A 181 26.47 0.37 8.67
C SER A 181 25.94 -0.97 9.21
N SER A 182 24.72 -1.36 8.84
CA SER A 182 24.08 -2.62 9.22
C SER A 182 24.33 -3.75 8.22
N LEU A 183 25.14 -3.49 7.18
CA LEU A 183 25.50 -4.47 6.17
C LEU A 183 26.88 -5.02 6.46
N THR A 184 26.99 -6.35 6.48
CA THR A 184 28.28 -7.05 6.41
C THR A 184 28.26 -7.94 5.19
N ALA A 185 29.36 -7.98 4.45
CA ALA A 185 29.46 -8.78 3.24
C ALA A 185 30.73 -9.60 3.22
N HIS A 186 30.67 -10.76 2.58
CA HIS A 186 31.83 -11.62 2.38
C HIS A 186 31.76 -12.32 1.01
N PRO A 187 32.89 -12.59 0.35
CA PRO A 187 32.91 -13.39 -0.86
C PRO A 187 32.47 -14.83 -0.58
N ALA A 188 31.86 -15.46 -1.59
CA ALA A 188 31.58 -16.88 -1.62
C ALA A 188 31.66 -17.38 -3.07
N THR A 189 31.87 -18.68 -3.26
CA THR A 189 31.70 -19.33 -4.57
C THR A 189 30.62 -20.40 -4.46
N LEU A 190 29.59 -20.27 -5.29
CA LEU A 190 28.53 -21.27 -5.43
C LEU A 190 29.03 -22.35 -6.39
N LEU A 191 29.26 -23.55 -5.86
CA LEU A 191 29.78 -24.70 -6.59
C LEU A 191 28.65 -25.64 -7.04
N PRO A 192 28.90 -26.50 -8.05
CA PRO A 192 27.95 -27.53 -8.44
C PRO A 192 27.54 -28.43 -7.26
N GLY A 193 26.29 -28.89 -7.26
CA GLY A 193 25.76 -29.76 -6.20
C GLY A 193 25.32 -29.04 -4.92
N GLY A 194 25.08 -27.72 -4.98
CA GLY A 194 24.54 -26.95 -3.86
C GLY A 194 25.57 -26.64 -2.76
N VAL A 195 26.87 -26.60 -3.10
CA VAL A 195 27.94 -26.31 -2.13
C VAL A 195 28.33 -24.84 -2.19
N VAL A 196 28.46 -24.20 -1.02
CA VAL A 196 29.00 -22.84 -0.89
C VAL A 196 30.43 -22.93 -0.36
N ASP A 197 31.39 -22.49 -1.17
CA ASP A 197 32.78 -22.33 -0.77
C ASP A 197 33.01 -20.92 -0.19
N LEU A 198 33.42 -20.88 1.08
CA LEU A 198 33.72 -19.67 1.84
C LEU A 198 35.20 -19.59 2.23
N SER A 199 36.07 -20.40 1.62
CA SER A 199 37.49 -20.50 1.95
C SER A 199 38.26 -19.16 1.84
N ALA A 200 37.77 -18.23 1.01
CA ALA A 200 38.27 -16.85 0.94
C ALA A 200 38.15 -16.07 2.27
N ASN A 201 37.34 -16.54 3.21
CA ASN A 201 37.09 -15.93 4.53
C ASN A 201 37.82 -16.62 5.68
N GLY A 202 38.62 -17.64 5.38
CA GLY A 202 39.34 -18.44 6.37
C GLY A 202 39.16 -19.95 6.16
N PRO A 203 40.11 -20.78 6.65
CA PRO A 203 40.05 -22.22 6.47
C PRO A 203 38.86 -22.83 7.23
N GLY A 204 38.18 -23.79 6.59
CA GLY A 204 37.14 -24.62 7.23
C GLY A 204 35.72 -24.07 7.23
N VAL A 205 35.48 -22.88 6.64
CA VAL A 205 34.13 -22.31 6.50
C VAL A 205 33.50 -22.81 5.19
N THR A 206 32.38 -23.53 5.29
CA THR A 206 31.60 -24.04 4.14
C THR A 206 30.10 -23.95 4.44
N GLY A 207 29.25 -24.01 3.41
CA GLY A 207 27.79 -23.99 3.54
C GLY A 207 27.08 -24.70 2.38
N GLN A 208 25.75 -24.64 2.35
CA GLN A 208 24.92 -25.18 1.26
C GLN A 208 23.96 -24.11 0.70
N TRP A 209 23.61 -24.23 -0.59
CA TRP A 209 22.66 -23.35 -1.31
C TRP A 209 21.72 -24.14 -2.21
#